data_AF-A0A1B6EGU9-F1
#
_entry.id   AF-A0A1B6EGU9-F1
#
_cell.length_a   1.000
_cell.length_b   1.000
_cell.length_c   1.000
_cell.angle_alpha   90.00
_cell.angle_beta   90.00
_cell.angle_gamma   90.00
#
_symmetry.space_group_name_H-M   'P 1'
#
loop_
_entity.id
_entity.type
_entity.pdbx_description
1 polymer ?
#
loop_
_entity_poly.entity_id
_entity_poly.type
_entity_poly.pdbx_seq_one_letter_code
_entity_poly.pdbx_strand_id
1 'polypeptide(L)'
;PSCTCNNKGICQKKLQLQSKNVTHVARKNISFVTPAHDHTLFCSCRKGFTGKYCEEPLCTCSNLQVCTQHTNGFLCLPSCNQNTTCTAPVISTVTWEQVIVICLSASSIGLFFLLYIA
;
A
#
# COMPACT_ATOMS: atom_id res chain seq x y z
N PRO A 1 0.62 6.19 -30.24
CA PRO A 1 -0.21 6.04 -29.02
C PRO A 1 0.07 7.23 -28.09
N SER A 2 -0.94 8.08 -27.86
CA SER A 2 -0.83 9.22 -26.95
C SER A 2 -1.12 8.76 -25.51
N CYS A 3 -0.40 9.30 -24.55
CA CYS A 3 -0.52 8.95 -23.14
C CYS A 3 -0.83 10.21 -22.35
N THR A 4 -2.08 10.33 -21.89
CA THR A 4 -2.61 11.50 -21.21
C THR A 4 -2.94 11.11 -19.78
N CYS A 5 -2.09 11.50 -18.83
CA CYS A 5 -2.29 11.26 -17.40
C CYS A 5 -2.79 12.52 -16.71
N ASN A 6 -3.78 12.38 -15.84
CA ASN A 6 -4.33 13.45 -15.00
C ASN A 6 -3.51 13.61 -13.71
N ASN A 7 -3.82 14.67 -12.95
CA ASN A 7 -3.29 14.89 -11.59
C ASN A 7 -1.76 14.79 -11.46
N LYS A 8 -1.03 15.26 -12.49
CA LYS A 8 0.44 15.21 -12.59
C LYS A 8 1.01 13.77 -12.54
N GLY A 9 0.23 12.79 -13.00
CA GLY A 9 0.71 11.43 -13.26
C GLY A 9 1.78 11.40 -14.35
N ILE A 10 2.67 10.41 -14.29
CA ILE A 10 3.79 10.27 -15.23
C ILE A 10 3.49 9.13 -16.19
N CYS A 11 3.58 9.39 -17.49
CA CYS A 11 3.44 8.31 -18.47
C CYS A 11 4.66 7.38 -18.43
N GLN A 12 4.40 6.09 -18.31
CA GLN A 12 5.41 5.04 -18.33
C GLN A 12 5.17 4.07 -19.48
N LYS A 13 6.27 3.43 -19.90
CA LYS A 13 6.28 2.41 -20.95
C LYS A 13 6.61 1.07 -20.30
N LYS A 14 5.87 0.04 -20.66
CA LYS A 14 6.15 -1.34 -20.28
C LYS A 14 6.38 -2.14 -21.54
N LEU A 15 7.57 -2.74 -21.62
CA LEU A 15 7.94 -3.69 -22.65
C LEU A 15 7.96 -5.08 -22.02
N GLN A 16 7.17 -6.01 -22.57
CA GLN A 16 7.12 -7.38 -22.07
C GLN A 16 7.50 -8.33 -23.20
N LEU A 17 8.64 -9.01 -23.03
CA LEU A 17 9.11 -10.02 -23.98
C LEU A 17 8.27 -11.30 -23.85
N GLN A 18 7.82 -11.82 -24.99
CA GLN A 18 7.14 -13.09 -25.10
C GLN A 18 8.16 -14.17 -25.48
N SER A 19 8.74 -14.82 -24.48
CA SER A 19 9.84 -15.80 -24.65
C SER A 19 9.51 -16.97 -25.61
N LYS A 20 8.22 -17.31 -25.77
CA LYS A 20 7.78 -18.45 -26.60
C LYS A 20 7.61 -18.11 -28.08
N ASN A 21 7.56 -16.82 -28.42
CA ASN A 21 7.24 -16.35 -29.76
C ASN A 21 8.41 -15.56 -30.31
N VAL A 22 8.71 -15.75 -31.59
CA VAL A 22 9.75 -15.00 -32.30
C VAL A 22 9.14 -14.29 -33.50
N THR A 23 9.55 -13.05 -33.70
CA THR A 23 9.14 -12.22 -34.82
C THR A 23 10.30 -12.12 -35.80
N HIS A 24 10.04 -12.53 -37.03
CA HIS A 24 10.97 -12.36 -38.14
C HIS A 24 10.66 -11.02 -38.83
N VAL A 25 11.63 -10.12 -38.86
CA VAL A 25 11.50 -8.84 -39.54
C VAL A 25 12.40 -8.86 -40.76
N ALA A 26 11.79 -8.79 -41.94
CA ALA A 26 12.49 -8.64 -43.22
C ALA A 26 12.13 -7.29 -43.86
N ARG A 27 13.12 -6.43 -44.04
CA ARG A 27 13.05 -5.21 -44.86
C ARG A 27 14.06 -5.32 -46.01
N LYS A 28 13.97 -4.42 -46.98
CA LYS A 28 14.76 -4.44 -48.23
C LYS A 28 16.27 -4.72 -48.02
N ASN A 29 16.89 -4.19 -46.97
CA ASN A 29 18.34 -4.30 -46.73
C ASN A 29 18.71 -4.90 -45.36
N ILE A 30 17.73 -5.40 -44.59
CA ILE A 30 17.99 -5.97 -43.27
C ILE A 30 16.97 -7.05 -42.94
N SER A 31 17.46 -8.18 -42.46
CA SER A 31 16.65 -9.24 -41.87
C SER A 31 17.17 -9.54 -40.47
N PHE A 32 16.28 -9.60 -39.49
CA PHE A 32 16.62 -10.04 -38.15
C PHE A 32 15.48 -10.82 -37.51
N VAL A 33 15.83 -11.61 -36.51
CA VAL A 33 14.90 -12.38 -35.68
C VAL A 33 14.98 -11.82 -34.27
N THR A 34 13.84 -11.54 -33.67
CA THR A 34 13.75 -11.00 -32.31
C THR A 34 12.61 -11.70 -31.56
N PRO A 35 12.67 -11.86 -30.23
CA PRO A 35 11.51 -12.30 -29.48
C PRO A 35 10.34 -11.36 -29.72
N ALA A 36 9.14 -11.91 -29.82
CA ALA A 36 7.93 -11.11 -29.83
C ALA A 36 7.83 -10.31 -28.52
N HIS A 37 7.22 -9.13 -28.56
CA HIS A 37 7.10 -8.28 -27.39
C HIS A 37 5.81 -7.47 -27.44
N ASP A 38 5.23 -7.26 -26.27
CA ASP A 38 4.12 -6.33 -26.09
C ASP A 38 4.65 -5.00 -25.58
N HIS A 39 4.23 -3.92 -26.22
CA HIS A 39 4.53 -2.57 -25.80
C HIS A 39 3.25 -1.88 -25.33
N THR A 40 3.18 -1.58 -24.04
CA THR A 40 2.03 -0.93 -23.41
C THR A 40 2.44 0.37 -22.74
N LEU A 41 1.53 1.35 -22.75
CA LEU A 41 1.69 2.63 -22.06
C LEU A 41 0.72 2.65 -20.87
N PHE A 42 1.17 3.15 -19.73
CA PHE A 42 0.35 3.27 -18.52
C PHE A 42 0.75 4.50 -17.72
N CYS A 43 -0.16 5.00 -16.88
CA CYS A 43 0.12 6.13 -16.01
C CYS A 43 0.62 5.64 -14.64
N SER A 44 1.74 6.18 -14.19
CA SER A 44 2.20 6.07 -12.81
C SER A 44 1.64 7.24 -12.02
N CYS A 45 0.73 6.94 -11.10
CA CYS A 45 -0.01 7.96 -10.36
C CYS A 45 0.79 8.53 -9.18
N ARG A 46 0.58 9.83 -8.92
CA ARG A 46 1.06 10.44 -7.67
C ARG A 46 0.30 9.85 -6.49
N LYS A 47 0.93 9.93 -5.31
CA LYS A 47 0.32 9.52 -4.04
C LYS A 47 -1.06 10.18 -3.87
N GLY A 48 -2.06 9.37 -3.51
CA GLY A 48 -3.44 9.82 -3.32
C GLY A 48 -4.31 9.79 -4.59
N PHE A 49 -3.80 9.30 -5.73
CA PHE A 49 -4.58 9.13 -6.97
C PHE A 49 -4.44 7.72 -7.55
N THR A 50 -5.46 7.27 -8.28
CA THR A 50 -5.60 5.96 -8.92
C THR A 50 -6.45 6.08 -10.19
N GLY A 51 -6.76 4.94 -10.82
CA GLY A 51 -7.40 4.86 -12.11
C GLY A 51 -6.38 4.72 -13.24
N LYS A 52 -6.86 4.41 -14.44
CA LYS A 52 -6.00 4.13 -15.61
C LYS A 52 -5.19 5.37 -16.02
N TYR A 53 -5.75 6.55 -15.77
CA TYR A 53 -5.21 7.85 -16.11
C TYR A 53 -4.98 8.72 -14.86
N CYS A 54 -4.97 8.15 -13.66
CA CYS A 54 -4.85 8.88 -12.39
C CYS A 54 -5.98 9.88 -12.14
N GLU A 55 -7.17 9.59 -12.66
CA GLU A 55 -8.37 10.41 -12.60
C GLU A 55 -9.10 10.32 -11.26
N GLU A 56 -8.95 9.21 -10.55
CA GLU A 56 -9.67 8.94 -9.31
C GLU A 56 -8.80 9.31 -8.10
N PRO A 57 -9.32 10.04 -7.11
CA PRO A 57 -8.64 10.16 -5.83
C PRO A 57 -8.71 8.81 -5.12
N LEU A 58 -7.59 8.37 -4.54
CA LEU A 58 -7.51 7.13 -3.78
C LEU A 58 -8.28 7.21 -2.45
N CYS A 59 -8.62 8.44 -2.02
CA CYS A 59 -9.27 8.70 -0.75
C CYS A 59 -10.31 9.81 -0.92
N THR A 60 -11.58 9.49 -0.66
CA THR A 60 -12.66 10.46 -0.49
C THR A 60 -12.73 10.84 0.99
N CYS A 61 -11.83 11.71 1.43
CA CYS A 61 -11.85 12.22 2.79
C CYS A 61 -12.84 13.40 2.91
N SER A 62 -13.47 13.55 4.09
CA SER A 62 -14.35 14.70 4.36
C SER A 62 -13.51 16.00 4.43
N ASN A 63 -14.12 17.18 4.23
CA ASN A 63 -13.48 18.49 3.97
C ASN A 63 -12.37 18.98 4.95
N LEU A 64 -12.05 18.23 6.00
CA LEU A 64 -11.08 18.57 7.05
C LEU A 64 -9.96 17.52 7.22
N GLN A 65 -9.88 16.54 6.33
CA GLN A 65 -8.94 15.43 6.42
C GLN A 65 -8.00 15.39 5.21
N VAL A 66 -6.72 15.13 5.47
CA VAL A 66 -5.69 14.94 4.46
C VAL A 66 -5.46 13.44 4.28
N CYS A 67 -5.42 12.99 3.02
CA CYS A 67 -5.05 11.61 2.76
C CYS A 67 -3.54 11.42 2.85
N THR A 68 -3.11 10.61 3.81
CA THR A 68 -1.69 10.33 4.07
C THR A 68 -1.40 8.84 3.93
N GLN A 69 -0.17 8.53 3.51
CA GLN A 69 0.29 7.14 3.38
C GLN A 69 0.59 6.59 4.78
N HIS A 70 -0.08 5.50 5.15
CA HIS A 70 0.18 4.72 6.36
C HIS A 70 0.80 3.37 5.99
N THR A 71 1.30 2.63 6.98
CA THR A 71 2.00 1.35 6.79
C THR A 71 1.23 0.34 5.94
N ASN A 72 -0.11 0.32 6.03
CA ASN A 72 -0.98 -0.60 5.29
C ASN A 72 -1.94 0.09 4.30
N GLY A 73 -1.53 1.22 3.71
CA GLY A 73 -2.29 1.87 2.65
C GLY A 73 -2.46 3.36 2.88
N PHE A 74 -3.68 3.86 2.73
CA PHE A 74 -3.98 5.28 2.80
C PHE A 74 -5.08 5.53 3.82
N LEU A 75 -4.82 6.46 4.74
CA LEU A 75 -5.76 6.84 5.78
C LEU A 75 -6.01 8.35 5.71
N CYS A 76 -7.28 8.72 5.92
CA CYS A 76 -7.68 10.10 6.11
C CYS A 76 -7.31 10.51 7.55
N LEU A 77 -6.31 11.38 7.70
CA LEU A 77 -5.99 11.99 8.99
C LEU A 77 -6.60 13.38 9.08
N PRO A 78 -7.19 13.79 10.23
CA PRO A 78 -7.62 15.16 10.43
C PRO A 78 -6.43 16.11 10.29
N SER A 79 -6.62 17.23 9.60
CA SER A 79 -5.62 18.29 9.49
C SER A 79 -5.53 19.01 10.85
N CYS A 80 -4.74 18.48 11.80
CA CYS A 80 -4.55 19.10 13.11
C CYS A 80 -3.80 20.43 12.92
N ASN A 81 -4.54 21.55 12.94
CA ASN A 81 -3.95 22.88 13.13
C ASN A 81 -3.35 22.93 14.55
N GLN A 82 -2.21 23.58 14.72
CA GLN A 82 -1.28 23.41 15.86
C GLN A 82 -1.83 23.73 17.27
N ASN A 83 -3.12 24.02 17.47
CA ASN A 83 -3.69 24.52 18.72
C ASN A 83 -4.87 23.72 19.31
N THR A 84 -5.08 22.48 18.88
CA THR A 84 -6.05 21.60 19.53
C THR A 84 -5.48 20.20 19.65
N THR A 85 -5.37 19.72 20.88
CA THR A 85 -4.89 18.40 21.28
C THR A 85 -5.69 17.32 20.57
N CYS A 86 -5.11 16.74 19.52
CA CYS A 86 -5.66 15.57 18.87
C CYS A 86 -5.38 14.37 19.79
N THR A 87 -6.39 13.94 20.57
CA THR A 87 -6.32 12.71 21.35
C THR A 87 -6.12 11.56 20.37
N ALA A 88 -4.94 10.94 20.39
CA ALA A 88 -4.67 9.77 19.58
C ALA A 88 -5.79 8.73 19.81
N PRO A 89 -6.23 7.99 18.78
CA PRO A 89 -7.02 6.80 19.03
C PRO A 89 -6.20 5.93 19.98
N VAL A 90 -6.80 5.60 21.13
CA VAL A 90 -6.22 4.67 22.08
C VAL A 90 -6.18 3.32 21.39
N ILE A 91 -5.11 3.08 20.63
CA ILE A 91 -4.73 1.74 20.24
C ILE A 91 -4.17 1.16 21.54
N SER A 92 -4.99 0.39 22.23
CA SER A 92 -4.54 -0.47 23.32
C SER A 92 -3.65 -1.55 22.72
N THR A 93 -2.41 -1.19 22.39
CA THR A 93 -1.35 -2.15 22.11
C THR A 93 -1.01 -2.81 23.43
N VAL A 94 -1.46 -4.04 23.62
CA VAL A 94 -0.97 -4.90 24.69
C VAL A 94 0.53 -5.08 24.46
N THR A 95 1.35 -4.42 25.26
CA THR A 95 2.80 -4.60 25.23
C THR A 95 3.15 -5.95 25.84
N TRP A 96 4.24 -6.58 25.37
CA TRP A 96 4.69 -7.88 25.87
C TRP A 96 4.90 -7.91 27.39
N GLU A 97 5.19 -6.76 27.99
CA GLU A 97 5.28 -6.62 29.45
C GLU A 97 3.96 -6.92 30.16
N GLN A 98 2.82 -6.49 29.59
CA GLN A 98 1.50 -6.75 30.16
C GLN A 98 1.13 -8.24 30.10
N VAL A 99 1.57 -8.96 29.07
CA VAL A 99 1.37 -10.41 28.93
C VAL A 99 2.11 -11.18 30.04
N ILE A 100 3.34 -10.78 30.35
CA ILE A 100 4.15 -11.42 31.39
C ILE A 100 3.46 -11.28 32.76
N VAL A 101 2.95 -10.08 33.08
CA VAL A 101 2.26 -9.82 34.36
C VAL A 101 0.99 -10.66 34.50
N ILE A 102 0.19 -10.78 33.43
CA ILE A 102 -1.04 -11.59 33.44
C ILE A 102 -0.70 -13.07 33.70
N CYS A 103 0.31 -13.62 33.03
CA CYS A 103 0.73 -15.02 33.22
C CYS A 103 1.22 -15.33 34.63
N LEU A 104 1.98 -14.41 35.25
CA LEU A 104 2.45 -14.56 36.62
C LEU A 104 1.29 -14.54 37.63
N SER A 105 0.30 -13.67 37.43
CA SER A 105 -0.88 -13.58 38.30
C SER A 105 -1.79 -14.82 38.22
N ALA A 106 -1.96 -15.41 37.03
CA ALA A 106 -2.75 -16.63 36.88
C ALA A 106 -2.08 -17.84 37.56
N SER A 107 -0.75 -17.90 37.51
CA SER A 107 0.02 -19.00 38.11
C SER A 107 0.00 -18.97 39.64
N SER A 108 0.05 -17.78 40.25
CA SER A 108 -0.04 -17.64 41.71
C SER A 108 -1.44 -18.00 42.22
N ILE A 109 -2.51 -17.58 41.53
CA ILE A 109 -3.89 -17.96 41.88
C ILE A 109 -4.08 -19.48 41.81
N GLY A 110 -3.57 -20.14 40.77
CA GLY A 110 -3.62 -21.60 40.64
C GLY A 110 -2.90 -22.33 41.78
N LEU A 111 -1.73 -21.83 42.21
CA LEU A 111 -1.01 -22.35 43.37
C LEU A 111 -1.76 -22.17 44.69
N PHE A 112 -2.42 -21.03 44.88
CA PHE A 112 -3.27 -20.80 46.05
C PHE A 112 -4.46 -21.76 46.11
N PHE A 113 -5.12 -22.03 44.98
CA PHE A 113 -6.20 -23.01 44.93
C PHE A 113 -5.72 -24.44 45.21
N LEU A 114 -4.54 -24.83 44.71
CA LEU A 114 -3.95 -26.15 44.98
C LEU A 114 -3.54 -26.32 46.45
N LEU A 115 -3.01 -25.27 47.09
CA LEU A 115 -2.66 -25.27 48.51
C LEU A 115 -3.88 -25.18 49.44
N TYR A 116 -5.02 -24.67 48.95
CA TYR A 116 -6.27 -24.59 49.72
C TYR A 116 -7.07 -25.90 49.70
N ILE A 117 -6.91 -26.71 48.66
CA ILE A 117 -7.60 -27.99 48.49
C ILE A 117 -6.80 -29.18 49.04
N ALA A 118 -5.48 -29.03 49.23
CA ALA A 118 -4.60 -30.00 49.89
C ALA A 118 -4.63 -29.86 51.42
#